data_AF-A0A8T3P063-F1
#
_entry.id   AF-A0A8T3P063-F1
#
_cell.length_a   1.000
_cell.length_b   1.000
_cell.length_c   1.000
_cell.angle_alpha   90.00
_cell.angle_beta   90.00
_cell.angle_gamma   90.00
#
_symmetry.space_group_name_H-M   'P 1'
#
loop_
_entity.id
_entity.type
_entity.pdbx_description
1 polymer ?
#
loop_
_entity_poly.entity_id
_entity_poly.type
_entity_poly.pdbx_seq_one_letter_code
_entity_poly.pdbx_strand_id
1 'polypeptide(L)'
;MFIEWLQFVVLDFFWGNGEHSIKLLRSLAILVVSIALGEVYFLRDGYALSSYSAALLQAPEVLLGVTKPEAFSGLALVGIASLRYILLSCFVSILIKRLSWR
;
A
#
# COMPACT_ATOMS: atom_id res chain seq x y z
N MET A 1 -24.42 -10.31 9.36
CA MET A 1 -24.89 -10.30 7.95
C MET A 1 -24.29 -9.17 7.11
N PHE A 2 -24.67 -7.90 7.25
CA PHE A 2 -24.14 -6.84 6.36
C PHE A 2 -22.64 -6.56 6.55
N ILE A 3 -22.15 -6.50 7.79
CA ILE A 3 -20.72 -6.24 8.09
C ILE A 3 -19.83 -7.37 7.57
N GLU A 4 -20.23 -8.63 7.74
CA GLU A 4 -19.49 -9.80 7.26
C GLU A 4 -19.43 -9.82 5.73
N TRP A 5 -20.54 -9.50 5.07
CA TRP A 5 -20.58 -9.35 3.61
C TRP A 5 -19.64 -8.24 3.13
N LEU A 6 -19.64 -7.08 3.80
CA LEU A 6 -18.77 -5.96 3.45
C LEU A 6 -17.29 -6.33 3.66
N GLN A 7 -16.96 -7.01 4.75
CA GLN A 7 -15.61 -7.54 4.97
C GLN A 7 -15.18 -8.48 3.84
N PHE A 8 -16.06 -9.40 3.43
CA PHE A 8 -15.77 -10.32 2.33
C PHE A 8 -15.49 -9.58 1.01
N VAL A 9 -16.31 -8.59 0.66
CA VAL A 9 -16.13 -7.79 -0.56
C VAL A 9 -14.81 -7.01 -0.52
N VAL A 10 -14.48 -6.40 0.63
CA VAL A 10 -13.21 -5.68 0.81
C VAL A 10 -12.02 -6.64 0.67
N LEU A 11 -12.04 -7.79 1.32
CA LEU A 11 -10.96 -8.78 1.21
C LEU A 11 -10.80 -9.32 -0.21
N ASP A 12 -11.90 -9.60 -0.93
CA ASP A 12 -11.81 -10.03 -2.33
C ASP A 12 -11.25 -8.92 -3.24
N PHE A 13 -11.61 -7.66 -2.97
CA PHE A 13 -11.11 -6.55 -3.76
C PHE A 13 -9.59 -6.35 -3.59
N PHE A 14 -9.08 -6.34 -2.36
CA PHE A 14 -7.67 -6.06 -2.08
C PHE A 14 -6.76 -7.27 -2.33
N TRP A 15 -7.24 -8.48 -2.03
CA TRP A 15 -6.38 -9.67 -1.99
C TRP A 15 -7.03 -10.90 -2.66
N GLY A 16 -8.23 -10.78 -3.22
CA GLY A 16 -8.84 -11.89 -3.95
C GLY A 16 -9.03 -13.13 -3.08
N ASN A 17 -9.42 -12.92 -1.82
CA ASN A 17 -9.66 -13.97 -0.84
C ASN A 17 -8.45 -14.91 -0.62
N GLY A 18 -7.22 -14.43 -0.81
CA GLY A 18 -6.01 -15.23 -0.61
C GLY A 18 -5.51 -15.99 -1.85
N GLU A 19 -6.16 -15.84 -3.01
CA GLU A 19 -5.85 -16.66 -4.19
C GLU A 19 -5.10 -15.90 -5.29
N HIS A 20 -5.37 -14.59 -5.40
CA HIS A 20 -4.91 -13.79 -6.52
C HIS A 20 -3.76 -12.85 -6.16
N SER A 21 -2.52 -13.32 -6.35
CA SER A 21 -1.30 -12.52 -6.15
C SER A 21 -1.29 -11.23 -6.99
N ILE A 22 -1.91 -11.25 -8.17
CA ILE A 22 -2.02 -10.07 -9.05
C ILE A 22 -2.92 -8.99 -8.43
N LYS A 23 -4.02 -9.36 -7.76
CA LYS A 23 -4.89 -8.39 -7.07
C LYS A 23 -4.13 -7.72 -5.91
N LEU A 24 -3.33 -8.48 -5.16
CA LEU A 24 -2.47 -7.95 -4.11
C LEU A 24 -1.41 -6.99 -4.66
N LEU A 25 -0.76 -7.34 -5.78
CA LEU A 25 0.22 -6.47 -6.45
C LEU A 25 -0.42 -5.17 -6.93
N ARG A 26 -1.63 -5.23 -7.48
CA ARG A 26 -2.42 -4.04 -7.84
C ARG A 26 -2.69 -3.16 -6.62
N SER A 27 -3.09 -3.75 -5.50
CA SER A 27 -3.35 -3.01 -4.26
C SER A 27 -2.08 -2.37 -3.69
N LEU A 28 -0.93 -3.04 -3.80
CA LEU A 28 0.37 -2.46 -3.49
C LEU A 28 0.67 -1.26 -4.40
N ALA A 29 0.48 -1.40 -5.72
CA ALA A 29 0.71 -0.32 -6.67
C ALA A 29 -0.20 0.90 -6.40
N ILE A 30 -1.48 0.66 -6.09
CA ILE A 30 -2.42 1.73 -5.71
C ILE A 30 -1.90 2.45 -4.46
N LEU A 31 -1.45 1.72 -3.44
CA LEU A 31 -0.94 2.32 -2.21
C LEU A 31 0.31 3.17 -2.47
N VAL A 32 1.26 2.67 -3.28
CA VAL A 32 2.47 3.43 -3.67
C VAL A 32 2.08 4.72 -4.40
N VAL A 33 1.15 4.65 -5.34
CA VAL A 33 0.64 5.85 -6.05
C VAL A 33 -0.04 6.81 -5.08
N SER A 34 -0.85 6.32 -4.12
CA SER A 34 -1.47 7.17 -3.10
C SER A 34 -0.45 7.89 -2.22
N ILE A 35 0.63 7.21 -1.84
CA ILE A 35 1.73 7.82 -1.07
C ILE A 35 2.44 8.89 -1.92
N ALA A 36 2.75 8.58 -3.18
CA ALA A 36 3.41 9.52 -4.09
C ALA A 36 2.56 10.79 -4.31
N LEU A 37 1.25 10.62 -4.52
CA LEU A 37 0.31 11.75 -4.66
C LEU A 37 0.23 12.58 -3.39
N GLY A 38 0.19 11.93 -2.21
CA GLY A 38 0.28 12.63 -0.93
C GLY A 38 1.58 13.42 -0.81
N GLU A 39 2.70 12.83 -1.23
CA GLU A 39 3.99 13.50 -1.20
C GLU A 39 4.02 14.75 -2.08
N VAL A 40 3.51 14.66 -3.32
CA VAL A 40 3.45 15.83 -4.19
C VAL A 40 2.53 16.90 -3.62
N TYR A 41 1.36 16.53 -3.10
CA TYR A 41 0.38 17.48 -2.58
C TYR A 41 0.88 18.24 -1.34
N PHE A 42 1.64 17.60 -0.46
CA PHE A 42 2.08 18.20 0.81
C PHE A 42 3.51 18.74 0.81
N LEU A 43 4.43 18.17 0.00
CA LEU A 43 5.86 18.47 0.09
C LEU A 43 6.47 19.11 -1.16
N ARG A 44 5.81 19.03 -2.33
CA ARG A 44 6.43 19.39 -3.61
C ARG A 44 5.56 20.35 -4.42
N ASP A 45 6.12 20.82 -5.52
CA ASP A 45 5.37 21.59 -6.51
C ASP A 45 4.51 20.65 -7.37
N GLY A 46 3.19 20.74 -7.19
CA GLY A 46 2.20 19.98 -7.97
C GLY A 46 2.08 20.39 -9.44
N TYR A 47 2.71 21.49 -9.86
CA TYR A 47 2.74 21.90 -11.26
C TYR A 47 3.92 21.30 -12.03
N ALA A 48 4.90 20.71 -11.34
CA ALA A 48 6.08 20.11 -11.96
C ALA A 48 5.91 18.59 -12.14
N LEU A 49 5.95 18.12 -13.39
CA LEU A 49 5.94 16.69 -13.72
C LEU A 49 7.09 15.90 -13.07
N SER A 50 8.24 16.56 -12.86
CA SER A 50 9.40 15.98 -12.16
C SER A 50 9.10 15.68 -10.69
N SER A 51 8.21 16.44 -10.05
CA SER A 51 7.80 16.18 -8.67
C SER A 51 7.10 14.83 -8.54
N TYR A 52 6.24 14.48 -9.50
CA TYR A 52 5.49 13.23 -9.50
C TYR A 52 6.37 12.00 -9.75
N SER A 53 7.27 12.06 -10.73
CA SER A 53 8.16 10.94 -11.01
C SER A 53 9.12 10.67 -9.85
N ALA A 54 9.69 11.72 -9.25
CA ALA A 54 10.55 11.57 -8.10
C ALA A 54 9.78 11.14 -6.83
N ALA A 55 8.51 11.54 -6.67
CA ALA A 55 7.68 11.08 -5.55
C ALA A 55 7.28 9.60 -5.73
N LEU A 56 7.05 9.17 -6.97
CA LEU A 56 6.76 7.77 -7.28
C LEU A 56 7.96 6.85 -6.99
N LEU A 57 9.18 7.35 -7.23
CA LEU A 57 10.41 6.62 -6.89
C LEU A 57 10.65 6.56 -5.38
N GLN A 58 10.28 7.60 -4.64
CA GLN A 58 10.45 7.67 -3.18
C GLN A 58 9.34 6.95 -2.40
N ALA A 59 8.13 6.87 -2.94
CA ALA A 59 6.98 6.27 -2.27
C ALA A 59 7.18 4.81 -1.80
N PRO A 60 7.86 3.91 -2.54
CA PRO A 60 8.23 2.58 -2.03
C PRO A 60 9.13 2.63 -0.79
N GLU A 61 10.08 3.57 -0.74
CA GLU A 61 10.95 3.74 0.43
C GLU A 61 10.16 4.19 1.65
N VAL A 62 9.20 5.11 1.46
CA VAL A 62 8.29 5.58 2.51
C VAL A 62 7.35 4.46 2.96
N LEU A 63 6.80 3.68 2.02
CA LEU A 63 5.94 2.54 2.32
C LEU A 63 6.69 1.48 3.14
N LEU A 64 7.94 1.18 2.79
CA LEU A 64 8.78 0.23 3.51
C LEU A 64 9.33 0.84 4.82
N GLY A 65 9.28 2.16 4.98
CA GLY A 65 9.76 2.90 6.13
C GLY A 65 11.28 3.05 6.17
N VAL A 66 11.93 2.99 5.02
CA VAL A 66 13.36 3.31 4.84
C VAL A 66 13.58 4.81 5.01
N THR A 67 12.68 5.61 4.42
CA THR A 67 12.69 7.06 4.55
C THR A 67 11.42 7.54 5.25
N LYS A 68 11.56 8.58 6.08
CA LYS A 68 10.44 9.23 6.77
C LYS A 68 10.41 10.70 6.35
N PRO A 69 9.49 11.10 5.46
CA PRO A 69 9.33 12.50 5.09
C PRO A 69 8.94 13.33 6.31
N GLU A 70 9.65 14.41 6.60
CA GLU A 70 9.43 15.22 7.80
C GLU A 70 8.08 15.95 7.81
N ALA A 71 7.53 16.28 6.64
CA ALA A 71 6.24 16.98 6.56
C ALA A 71 5.02 16.05 6.59
N PHE A 72 5.19 14.72 6.64
CA PHE A 72 4.05 13.82 6.83
C PHE A 72 3.58 13.91 8.27
N SER A 73 2.27 14.12 8.45
CA SER A 73 1.67 14.12 9.77
C SER A 73 1.88 12.75 10.45
N GLY A 74 1.98 12.75 11.78
CA GLY A 74 2.11 11.50 12.54
C GLY A 74 0.99 10.50 12.23
N LEU A 75 -0.23 10.98 12.01
CA LEU A 75 -1.37 10.15 11.61
C LEU A 75 -1.19 9.50 10.24
N ALA A 76 -0.68 10.24 9.24
CA ALA A 76 -0.39 9.69 7.93
C ALA A 76 0.66 8.58 8.01
N LEU A 77 1.73 8.81 8.77
CA LEU A 77 2.78 7.80 8.99
C LEU A 77 2.27 6.56 9.71
N VAL A 78 1.40 6.72 10.71
CA VAL A 78 0.74 5.59 11.39
C VAL A 78 -0.14 4.80 10.42
N GLY A 79 -0.91 5.48 9.56
CA GLY A 79 -1.72 4.85 8.52
C GLY A 79 -0.87 4.05 7.54
N ILE A 80 0.21 4.64 7.02
CA ILE A 80 1.16 3.97 6.11
C ILE A 80 1.80 2.76 6.79
N ALA A 81 2.26 2.91 8.03
CA ALA A 81 2.87 1.81 8.78
C ALA A 81 1.88 0.66 9.03
N SER A 82 0.63 0.98 9.34
CA SER A 82 -0.43 -0.02 9.55
C SER A 82 -0.72 -0.79 8.26
N LEU A 83 -0.86 -0.09 7.14
CA LEU A 83 -1.06 -0.70 5.82
C LEU A 83 0.14 -1.55 5.38
N ARG A 84 1.37 -1.12 5.68
CA ARG A 84 2.58 -1.93 5.46
C ARG A 84 2.48 -3.28 6.16
N TYR A 85 2.14 -3.30 7.46
CA TYR A 85 2.06 -4.56 8.21
C TYR A 85 0.93 -5.46 7.73
N ILE A 86 -0.22 -4.88 7.36
CA ILE A 86 -1.33 -5.63 6.77
C ILE A 86 -0.86 -6.27 5.45
N LEU A 87 -0.26 -5.50 4.54
CA LEU A 87 0.23 -5.99 3.25
C LEU A 87 1.28 -7.10 3.40
N LEU A 88 2.23 -6.95 4.34
CA LEU A 88 3.22 -7.99 4.62
C LEU A 88 2.55 -9.27 5.15
N SER A 89 1.57 -9.15 6.04
CA SER A 89 0.80 -10.29 6.55
C SER A 89 0.03 -10.99 5.42
N CYS A 90 -0.54 -10.22 4.50
CA CYS A 90 -1.20 -10.74 3.31
C CYS A 90 -0.23 -11.50 2.41
N PHE A 91 0.92 -10.90 2.13
CA PHE A 91 1.96 -11.51 1.31
C PHE A 91 2.47 -12.82 1.90
N VAL A 92 2.79 -12.84 3.20
CA VAL A 92 3.22 -14.04 3.93
C VAL A 92 2.16 -15.14 3.87
N SER A 93 0.89 -14.81 4.04
CA SER A 93 -0.20 -15.79 3.95
C SER A 93 -0.32 -16.43 2.57
N ILE A 94 -0.16 -15.66 1.48
CA ILE A 94 -0.10 -16.25 0.13
C ILE A 94 1.13 -17.17 0.01
N LEU A 95 2.28 -16.70 0.49
CA LEU A 95 3.53 -17.43 0.40
C LEU A 95 3.42 -18.78 1.11
N ILE A 96 2.89 -18.81 2.33
CA ILE A 96 2.63 -20.03 3.09
C ILE A 96 1.68 -20.95 2.31
N LYS A 97 0.54 -20.44 1.81
CA LYS A 97 -0.42 -21.26 1.04
C LYS A 97 0.20 -21.87 -0.21
N ARG A 98 1.09 -21.14 -0.91
CA ARG A 98 1.79 -21.66 -2.10
C ARG A 98 2.90 -22.65 -1.75
N LEU A 99 3.59 -22.45 -0.63
CA LEU A 99 4.66 -23.34 -0.17
C LEU A 99 4.12 -24.61 0.46
N SER A 100 3.04 -24.55 1.25
CA SER A 100 2.44 -25.73 1.89
C SER A 100 1.82 -26.70 0.89
N TRP A 101 1.63 -26.25 -0.35
CA TRP A 101 1.08 -27.07 -1.42
C TRP A 101 2.18 -27.77 -2.25
N ARG A 102 3.45 -27.42 -2.03
CA ARG A 102 4.62 -28.17 -2.47
C ARG A 102 5.11 -29.07 -1.34
#